data_AF-A0A2D8SXU4-F1
#
_entry.id   AF-A0A2D8SXU4-F1
#
_cell.length_a   1.000
_cell.length_b   1.000
_cell.length_c   1.000
_cell.angle_alpha   90.00
_cell.angle_beta   90.00
_cell.angle_gamma   90.00
#
_symmetry.space_group_name_H-M   'P 1'
#
loop_
_entity.id
_entity.type
_entity.pdbx_description
1 polymer ?
#
loop_
_entity_poly.entity_id
_entity_poly.type
_entity_poly.pdbx_seq_one_letter_code
_entity_poly.pdbx_strand_id
1 'polypeptide(L)'
;MAGTEGEDESTENAMRPPQSVVISSTEADEIPKSVDPPLLTGTVVAADVHAQTVSQPIAQSQLQYVMGPDGQMYAYEKAPFNWKHFCLGFFIPVGIIFAQLLLSVILTEDYDYYDYVQNIELEFTKYEGSALSLSLPPSNDYVIKYCSISGEDFEAYFCQFWDNDNISITKAGTSNQVGTVYKTNNTMYLEENFPSGNYTIFYEYVDQSRYQEWIELQESESVGVDMMGFVCCFLLVINILGSIISFVTGRKDMGIGFLLSFIAVPIIAGLGSIAFLW
;
A
#
# COMPACT_ATOMS: atom_id res chain seq x y z
N MET A 1 -64.44 31.82 -29.41
CA MET A 1 -63.43 30.81 -29.76
C MET A 1 -62.49 30.76 -28.57
N ALA A 2 -62.83 29.95 -27.55
CA ALA A 2 -62.33 28.58 -27.35
C ALA A 2 -60.84 28.59 -26.95
N GLY A 3 -60.35 28.09 -25.81
CA GLY A 3 -60.89 27.38 -24.63
C GLY A 3 -59.75 27.36 -23.56
N THR A 4 -60.07 27.24 -22.25
CA THR A 4 -59.78 26.05 -21.36
C THR A 4 -58.28 25.71 -21.21
N GLU A 5 -57.64 25.49 -20.05
CA GLU A 5 -57.93 25.26 -18.62
C GLU A 5 -56.58 25.53 -17.91
N GLY A 6 -56.53 26.17 -16.73
CA GLY A 6 -56.52 25.46 -15.45
C GLY A 6 -55.48 26.14 -14.54
N GLU A 7 -55.97 26.86 -13.53
CA GLU A 7 -55.19 27.21 -12.35
C GLU A 7 -54.84 25.91 -11.62
N ASP A 8 -53.60 25.79 -11.12
CA ASP A 8 -53.40 25.10 -9.83
C ASP A 8 -52.12 25.58 -9.16
N GLU A 9 -52.38 26.29 -8.08
CA GLU A 9 -51.57 26.55 -6.91
C GLU A 9 -50.88 25.26 -6.43
N SER A 10 -49.55 25.24 -6.46
CA SER A 10 -48.74 24.20 -5.81
C SER A 10 -47.66 24.88 -4.97
N THR A 11 -48.15 25.52 -3.92
CA THR A 11 -47.42 25.84 -2.70
C THR A 11 -46.86 24.56 -2.08
N GLU A 12 -45.60 24.65 -1.64
CA GLU A 12 -45.20 24.20 -0.30
C GLU A 12 -45.68 22.80 0.13
N ASN A 13 -44.89 21.78 -0.19
CA ASN A 13 -44.91 20.54 0.58
C ASN A 13 -43.51 19.96 0.69
N ALA A 14 -42.60 20.80 1.19
CA ALA A 14 -41.43 20.31 1.89
C ALA A 14 -41.87 19.83 3.27
N MET A 15 -41.42 18.63 3.64
CA MET A 15 -41.31 18.18 5.04
C MET A 15 -42.62 17.84 5.74
N ARG A 16 -43.20 16.68 5.39
CA ARG A 16 -44.08 15.96 6.33
C ARG A 16 -43.35 14.70 6.82
N PRO A 17 -42.97 14.60 8.11
CA PRO A 17 -42.46 13.34 8.64
C PRO A 17 -43.55 12.25 8.55
N PRO A 18 -43.17 10.97 8.42
CA PRO A 18 -44.13 9.88 8.43
C PRO A 18 -44.95 9.93 9.72
N GLN A 19 -46.26 9.68 9.62
CA GLN A 19 -47.16 9.74 10.76
C GLN A 19 -46.77 8.68 11.80
N SER A 20 -46.40 9.12 13.00
CA SER A 20 -46.14 8.25 14.15
C SER A 20 -47.47 7.85 14.80
N VAL A 21 -47.68 6.56 15.01
CA VAL A 21 -48.79 6.04 15.81
C VAL A 21 -48.37 6.03 17.27
N VAL A 22 -49.04 6.83 18.11
CA VAL A 22 -48.78 6.91 19.56
C VAL A 22 -49.58 5.84 20.28
N ILE A 23 -48.93 4.98 21.07
CA ILE A 23 -49.58 3.99 21.93
C ILE A 23 -49.57 4.54 23.36
N SER A 24 -50.76 4.84 23.91
CA SER A 24 -50.92 5.28 25.31
C SER A 24 -50.80 4.08 26.25
N SER A 25 -49.97 4.20 27.29
CA SER A 25 -49.80 3.23 28.37
C SER A 25 -50.65 3.59 29.59
N THR A 26 -51.26 2.59 30.23
CA THR A 26 -51.77 2.70 31.61
C THR A 26 -51.02 1.70 32.49
N GLU A 27 -50.52 2.19 33.63
CA GLU A 27 -49.67 1.51 34.63
C GLU A 27 -50.28 0.27 35.29
N ALA A 28 -49.44 -0.71 35.66
CA ALA A 28 -49.05 -0.99 37.06
C ALA A 28 -48.21 -2.28 37.21
N ASP A 29 -47.04 -2.12 37.86
CA ASP A 29 -46.25 -3.03 38.72
C ASP A 29 -46.16 -4.55 38.49
N GLU A 30 -44.94 -5.02 38.14
CA GLU A 30 -44.04 -5.88 38.95
C GLU A 30 -42.97 -6.54 38.04
N ILE A 31 -41.70 -6.52 38.47
CA ILE A 31 -40.56 -7.27 37.88
C ILE A 31 -40.26 -8.40 38.89
N PRO A 32 -40.00 -9.70 38.56
CA PRO A 32 -38.98 -10.12 37.58
C PRO A 32 -39.18 -11.44 36.77
N LYS A 33 -38.28 -11.58 35.76
CA LYS A 33 -37.69 -12.81 35.18
C LYS A 33 -38.47 -13.57 34.09
N SER A 34 -38.19 -13.20 32.83
CA SER A 34 -37.90 -14.05 31.67
C SER A 34 -38.11 -13.17 30.43
N VAL A 35 -37.03 -12.69 29.79
CA VAL A 35 -37.19 -11.89 28.55
C VAL A 35 -37.31 -12.85 27.39
N ASP A 36 -38.49 -13.43 27.23
CA ASP A 36 -38.95 -13.85 25.91
C ASP A 36 -39.24 -12.59 25.08
N PRO A 37 -38.95 -12.58 23.77
CA PRO A 37 -39.28 -11.43 22.92
C PRO A 37 -40.78 -11.13 23.00
N PRO A 38 -41.20 -9.85 23.10
CA PRO A 38 -42.62 -9.52 23.23
C PRO A 38 -43.38 -10.00 21.99
N LEU A 39 -44.23 -11.02 22.18
CA LEU A 39 -45.22 -11.42 21.20
C LEU A 39 -46.34 -10.38 21.20
N LEU A 40 -46.63 -9.86 20.00
CA LEU A 40 -47.68 -8.89 19.76
C LEU A 40 -49.06 -9.58 19.84
N THR A 41 -49.59 -9.79 21.05
CA THR A 41 -50.95 -10.28 21.27
C THR A 41 -51.92 -9.11 21.50
N GLY A 42 -52.05 -8.24 20.49
CA GLY A 42 -53.06 -7.20 20.47
C GLY A 42 -54.24 -7.64 19.60
N THR A 43 -55.37 -8.01 20.21
CA THR A 43 -56.64 -8.22 19.50
C THR A 43 -57.17 -6.88 19.01
N VAL A 44 -57.32 -6.72 17.69
CA VAL A 44 -57.85 -5.49 17.10
C VAL A 44 -59.35 -5.41 17.41
N VAL A 45 -59.75 -4.52 18.32
CA VAL A 45 -61.16 -4.12 18.44
C VAL A 45 -61.46 -3.24 17.24
N ALA A 46 -62.15 -3.80 16.26
CA ALA A 46 -62.60 -3.11 15.07
C ALA A 46 -63.60 -2.00 15.45
N ALA A 47 -63.17 -0.75 15.26
CA ALA A 47 -64.09 0.34 14.96
C ALA A 47 -63.87 0.71 13.49
N ASP A 48 -64.92 0.52 12.69
CA ASP A 48 -65.02 0.76 11.25
C ASP A 48 -64.26 2.00 10.76
N VAL A 49 -63.26 1.82 9.89
CA VAL A 49 -63.15 2.48 8.58
C VAL A 49 -62.25 1.61 7.68
N HIS A 50 -62.75 1.27 6.49
CA HIS A 50 -62.02 0.59 5.42
C HIS A 50 -60.63 1.21 5.12
N ALA A 51 -59.55 0.45 5.32
CA ALA A 51 -58.32 0.59 4.54
C ALA A 51 -57.63 -0.77 4.43
N GLN A 52 -57.28 -1.12 3.20
CA GLN A 52 -56.91 -2.45 2.74
C GLN A 52 -55.69 -3.04 3.45
N THR A 53 -55.86 -4.27 3.92
CA THR A 53 -54.82 -5.18 4.34
C THR A 53 -53.92 -5.53 3.15
N VAL A 54 -52.75 -4.91 3.05
CA VAL A 54 -51.58 -5.49 2.38
C VAL A 54 -50.50 -5.66 3.44
N SER A 55 -50.77 -6.57 4.38
CA SER A 55 -49.79 -7.00 5.37
C SER A 55 -48.98 -8.16 4.77
N GLN A 56 -47.97 -7.84 3.95
CA GLN A 56 -46.88 -8.79 3.79
C GLN A 56 -46.09 -8.79 5.11
N PRO A 57 -45.78 -9.95 5.70
CA PRO A 57 -44.96 -9.99 6.91
C PRO A 57 -43.56 -9.51 6.55
N ILE A 58 -43.25 -8.25 6.89
CA ILE A 58 -41.89 -7.72 6.81
C ILE A 58 -41.05 -8.59 7.75
N ALA A 59 -40.06 -9.29 7.21
CA ALA A 59 -39.17 -10.11 8.03
C ALA A 59 -38.46 -9.20 9.03
N GLN A 60 -38.44 -9.59 10.31
CA GLN A 60 -37.83 -8.81 11.39
C GLN A 60 -36.36 -8.42 11.12
N SER A 61 -35.67 -9.13 10.21
CA SER A 61 -34.31 -8.85 9.74
C SER A 61 -34.17 -7.57 8.89
N GLN A 62 -35.27 -6.99 8.41
CA GLN A 62 -35.30 -5.80 7.57
C GLN A 62 -35.65 -4.52 8.34
N LEU A 63 -35.96 -4.61 9.64
CA LEU A 63 -36.33 -3.47 10.47
C LEU A 63 -35.16 -3.08 11.37
N GLN A 64 -34.78 -1.81 11.33
CA GLN A 64 -33.82 -1.23 12.24
C GLN A 64 -34.55 -0.32 13.22
N TYR A 65 -34.31 -0.55 14.51
CA TYR A 65 -34.95 0.19 15.60
C TYR A 65 -34.01 1.30 16.08
N VAL A 66 -34.48 2.54 16.07
CA VAL A 66 -33.76 3.68 16.62
C VAL A 66 -34.68 4.46 17.56
N MET A 67 -34.12 4.86 18.70
CA MET A 67 -34.82 5.69 19.67
C MET A 67 -34.81 7.13 19.17
N GLY A 68 -36.00 7.71 19.01
CA GLY A 68 -36.13 9.11 18.62
C GLY A 68 -35.83 10.06 19.77
N PRO A 69 -35.77 11.37 19.47
CA PRO A 69 -35.52 12.42 20.47
C PRO A 69 -36.62 12.55 21.53
N ASP A 70 -37.77 11.92 21.31
CA ASP A 70 -38.91 11.80 22.21
C ASP A 70 -38.88 10.53 23.08
N GLY A 71 -37.85 9.69 22.96
CA GLY A 71 -37.71 8.43 23.69
C GLY A 71 -38.53 7.27 23.12
N GLN A 72 -39.25 7.46 22.02
CA GLN A 72 -40.02 6.40 21.37
C GLN A 72 -39.14 5.57 20.42
N MET A 73 -39.44 4.28 20.28
CA MET A 73 -38.74 3.41 19.32
C MET A 73 -39.39 3.50 17.95
N TYR A 74 -38.63 3.92 16.95
CA TYR A 74 -39.02 3.91 15.55
C TYR A 74 -38.38 2.72 14.84
N ALA A 75 -39.19 1.94 14.14
CA ALA A 75 -38.71 0.93 13.21
C ALA A 75 -38.68 1.53 11.81
N TYR A 76 -37.51 1.55 11.16
CA TYR A 76 -37.42 1.87 9.74
C TYR A 76 -36.91 0.68 8.94
N GLU A 77 -37.37 0.59 7.70
CA GLU A 77 -36.89 -0.40 6.75
C GLU A 77 -35.43 -0.11 6.40
N LYS A 78 -34.56 -1.09 6.64
CA LYS A 78 -33.15 -1.02 6.27
C LYS A 78 -33.06 -1.04 4.74
N ALA A 79 -32.57 0.06 4.17
CA ALA A 79 -32.28 0.10 2.74
C ALA A 79 -31.42 -1.12 2.33
N PRO A 80 -31.79 -1.81 1.24
CA PRO A 80 -31.08 -2.99 0.79
C PRO A 80 -29.63 -2.62 0.44
N PHE A 81 -28.71 -3.56 0.65
CA PHE A 81 -27.30 -3.36 0.36
C PHE A 81 -27.09 -3.11 -1.13
N ASN A 82 -26.48 -1.98 -1.48
CA ASN A 82 -26.21 -1.61 -2.85
C ASN A 82 -24.83 -2.12 -3.28
N TRP A 83 -24.84 -3.28 -3.93
CA TRP A 83 -23.65 -3.91 -4.50
C TRP A 83 -22.88 -3.02 -5.48
N LYS A 84 -23.54 -2.14 -6.24
CA LYS A 84 -22.84 -1.25 -7.18
C LYS A 84 -21.99 -0.24 -6.42
N HIS A 85 -22.51 0.33 -5.35
CA HIS A 85 -21.78 1.26 -4.49
C HIS A 85 -20.62 0.57 -3.76
N PHE A 86 -20.87 -0.63 -3.23
CA PHE A 86 -19.84 -1.44 -2.62
C PHE A 86 -18.69 -1.75 -3.58
N CYS A 87 -19.00 -2.29 -4.77
CA CYS A 87 -18.00 -2.61 -5.78
C CYS A 87 -17.20 -1.37 -6.17
N LEU A 88 -17.83 -0.19 -6.28
CA LEU A 88 -17.11 1.03 -6.61
C LEU A 88 -16.12 1.44 -5.51
N GLY A 89 -16.48 1.32 -4.23
CA GLY A 89 -15.57 1.57 -3.11
C GLY A 89 -14.43 0.54 -3.00
N PHE A 90 -14.70 -0.72 -3.33
CA PHE A 90 -13.70 -1.78 -3.24
C PHE A 90 -12.73 -1.79 -4.44
N PHE A 91 -13.26 -1.70 -5.66
CA PHE A 91 -12.48 -1.87 -6.89
C PHE A 91 -11.73 -0.62 -7.32
N ILE A 92 -12.07 0.59 -6.85
CA ILE A 92 -11.25 1.77 -7.16
C ILE A 92 -9.82 1.62 -6.60
N PRO A 93 -9.61 1.36 -5.30
CA PRO A 93 -8.27 1.15 -4.75
C PRO A 93 -7.55 -0.06 -5.35
N VAL A 94 -8.26 -1.17 -5.55
CA VAL A 94 -7.71 -2.39 -6.17
C VAL A 94 -7.30 -2.13 -7.62
N GLY A 95 -8.11 -1.40 -8.38
CA GLY A 95 -7.83 -1.04 -9.77
C GLY A 95 -6.62 -0.12 -9.91
N ILE A 96 -6.38 0.78 -8.94
CA ILE A 96 -5.18 1.63 -8.92
C ILE A 96 -3.92 0.77 -8.71
N ILE A 97 -3.95 -0.18 -7.77
CA ILE A 97 -2.83 -1.13 -7.59
C ILE A 97 -2.59 -1.92 -8.87
N PHE A 98 -3.66 -2.45 -9.47
CA PHE A 98 -3.54 -3.23 -10.68
C PHE A 98 -2.97 -2.39 -11.85
N ALA A 99 -3.44 -1.16 -12.00
CA ALA A 99 -2.92 -0.23 -13.00
C ALA A 99 -1.46 0.13 -12.76
N GLN A 100 -1.05 0.31 -11.50
CA GLN A 100 0.34 0.54 -11.14
C GLN A 100 1.21 -0.69 -11.46
N LEU A 101 0.77 -1.90 -11.09
CA LEU A 101 1.50 -3.13 -11.40
C LEU A 101 1.66 -3.31 -12.92
N LEU A 102 0.60 -3.05 -13.69
CA LEU A 102 0.63 -3.12 -15.15
C LEU A 102 1.56 -2.06 -15.74
N LEU A 103 1.51 -0.83 -15.23
CA LEU A 103 2.42 0.24 -15.63
C LEU A 103 3.88 -0.12 -15.32
N SER A 104 4.14 -0.69 -14.14
CA SER A 104 5.46 -1.20 -13.78
C SER A 104 5.93 -2.22 -14.81
N VAL A 105 5.11 -3.22 -15.17
CA VAL A 105 5.47 -4.22 -16.20
C VAL A 105 5.75 -3.59 -17.57
N ILE A 106 5.01 -2.55 -17.97
CA ILE A 106 5.23 -1.86 -19.26
C ILE A 106 6.52 -1.03 -19.23
N LEU A 107 6.83 -0.38 -18.10
CA LEU A 107 7.97 0.51 -17.97
C LEU A 107 9.26 -0.22 -17.58
N THR A 108 9.15 -1.40 -16.97
CA THR A 108 10.28 -2.32 -16.81
C THR A 108 10.54 -2.96 -18.16
N GLU A 109 11.29 -2.26 -19.01
CA GLU A 109 12.07 -2.96 -20.02
C GLU A 109 13.06 -3.86 -19.25
N ASP A 110 13.24 -5.10 -19.71
CA ASP A 110 14.25 -6.07 -19.21
C ASP A 110 15.65 -5.49 -19.45
N TYR A 111 15.99 -4.46 -18.69
CA TYR A 111 17.33 -3.96 -18.62
C TYR A 111 18.04 -4.87 -17.64
N ASP A 112 18.72 -5.88 -18.19
CA ASP A 112 19.71 -6.66 -17.44
C ASP A 112 20.87 -5.72 -17.10
N TYR A 113 20.65 -4.86 -16.10
CA TYR A 113 21.66 -4.02 -15.46
C TYR A 113 22.87 -4.88 -15.03
N TYR A 114 22.61 -6.13 -14.63
CA TYR A 114 23.63 -7.10 -14.26
C TYR A 114 24.50 -7.57 -15.45
N ASP A 115 24.08 -7.43 -16.70
CA ASP A 115 24.90 -7.78 -17.87
C ASP A 115 26.08 -6.83 -18.07
N TYR A 116 26.00 -5.63 -17.50
CA TYR A 116 27.06 -4.62 -17.59
C TYR A 116 28.12 -4.80 -16.50
N VAL A 117 27.75 -5.45 -15.39
CA VAL A 117 28.60 -5.61 -14.21
C VAL A 117 29.35 -6.92 -14.32
N GLN A 118 30.68 -6.82 -14.32
CA GLN A 118 31.57 -7.97 -14.30
C GLN A 118 32.23 -8.11 -12.92
N ASN A 119 32.42 -9.36 -12.50
CA ASN A 119 32.98 -9.71 -11.21
C ASN A 119 34.36 -10.35 -11.39
N ILE A 120 35.35 -9.93 -10.60
CA ILE A 120 36.65 -10.60 -10.53
C ILE A 120 37.02 -10.86 -9.08
N GLU A 121 37.57 -12.04 -8.85
CA GLU A 121 38.25 -12.42 -7.60
C GLU A 121 39.74 -12.62 -7.86
N LEU A 122 40.57 -12.00 -7.02
CA LEU A 122 42.02 -12.20 -7.03
C LEU A 122 42.54 -12.55 -5.65
N GLU A 123 43.28 -13.65 -5.59
CA GLU A 123 44.01 -14.05 -4.39
C GLU A 123 45.39 -13.37 -4.37
N PHE A 124 45.76 -12.85 -3.20
CA PHE A 124 47.09 -12.28 -2.97
C PHE A 124 47.57 -12.57 -1.55
N THR A 125 48.89 -12.62 -1.38
CA THR A 125 49.52 -12.77 -0.06
C THR A 125 50.17 -11.46 0.35
N LYS A 126 49.81 -10.97 1.54
CA LYS A 126 50.45 -9.82 2.17
C LYS A 126 51.50 -10.29 3.17
N TYR A 127 52.73 -9.82 3.03
CA TYR A 127 53.81 -10.10 3.97
C TYR A 127 53.87 -9.05 5.09
N GLU A 128 54.40 -9.46 6.24
CA GLU A 128 54.56 -8.62 7.42
C GLU A 128 55.54 -7.47 7.14
N GLY A 129 55.17 -6.25 7.53
CA GLY A 129 56.02 -5.07 7.43
C GLY A 129 56.34 -4.58 6.02
N SER A 130 55.70 -5.12 4.98
CA SER A 130 55.83 -4.64 3.60
C SER A 130 54.60 -3.86 3.17
N ALA A 131 54.73 -2.86 2.30
CA ALA A 131 53.59 -2.35 1.55
C ALA A 131 53.29 -3.28 0.38
N LEU A 132 52.03 -3.38 -0.05
CA LEU A 132 51.66 -4.17 -1.23
C LEU A 132 51.05 -3.26 -2.29
N SER A 133 51.51 -3.42 -3.54
CA SER A 133 50.91 -2.80 -4.71
C SER A 133 50.51 -3.91 -5.68
N LEU A 134 49.23 -3.93 -6.08
CA LEU A 134 48.67 -4.93 -6.99
C LEU A 134 47.94 -4.24 -8.14
N SER A 135 48.24 -4.63 -9.37
CA SER A 135 47.46 -4.20 -10.55
C SER A 135 46.19 -5.03 -10.63
N LEU A 136 45.04 -4.37 -10.71
CA LEU A 136 43.73 -5.00 -10.84
C LEU A 136 43.38 -5.12 -12.34
N PRO A 137 43.21 -6.34 -12.88
CA PRO A 137 42.73 -6.56 -14.23
C PRO A 137 41.26 -6.14 -14.39
N PRO A 138 40.73 -6.05 -15.62
CA PRO A 138 41.44 -6.08 -16.90
C PRO A 138 42.37 -4.86 -17.06
N SER A 139 43.33 -4.88 -17.98
CA SER A 139 44.19 -3.70 -18.21
C SER A 139 43.51 -2.57 -19.00
N ASN A 140 42.24 -2.75 -19.36
CA ASN A 140 41.47 -1.80 -20.17
C ASN A 140 40.86 -0.70 -19.28
N ASP A 141 40.24 0.31 -19.88
CA ASP A 141 39.53 1.35 -19.13
C ASP A 141 38.23 0.81 -18.54
N TYR A 142 38.15 0.75 -17.21
CA TYR A 142 36.96 0.33 -16.47
C TYR A 142 36.75 1.16 -15.21
N VAL A 143 35.52 1.12 -14.69
CA VAL A 143 35.13 1.79 -13.44
C VAL A 143 34.76 0.74 -12.40
N ILE A 144 35.51 0.72 -11.30
CA ILE A 144 35.16 -0.11 -10.13
C ILE A 144 33.89 0.46 -9.48
N LYS A 145 32.90 -0.40 -9.27
CA LYS A 145 31.60 -0.08 -8.64
C LYS A 145 31.54 -0.55 -7.20
N TYR A 146 32.12 -1.71 -6.93
CA TYR A 146 32.18 -2.30 -5.62
C TYR A 146 33.51 -3.03 -5.46
N CYS A 147 34.04 -3.05 -4.23
CA CYS A 147 35.21 -3.83 -3.90
C CYS A 147 35.18 -4.22 -2.42
N SER A 148 35.59 -5.45 -2.14
CA SER A 148 35.79 -5.97 -0.79
C SER A 148 37.01 -6.88 -0.74
N ILE A 149 37.71 -6.87 0.38
CA ILE A 149 38.83 -7.78 0.65
C ILE A 149 38.44 -8.64 1.84
N SER A 150 38.56 -9.95 1.69
CA SER A 150 38.33 -10.93 2.75
C SER A 150 39.62 -11.70 3.06
N GLY A 151 39.89 -11.88 4.34
CA GLY A 151 40.97 -12.75 4.82
C GLY A 151 40.44 -14.01 5.51
N GLU A 152 41.33 -14.95 5.81
CA GLU A 152 41.00 -16.22 6.47
C GLU A 152 40.37 -16.05 7.87
N ASP A 153 40.69 -14.96 8.58
CA ASP A 153 40.25 -14.71 9.96
C ASP A 153 38.88 -13.99 10.08
N PHE A 154 38.01 -14.08 9.07
CA PHE A 154 36.74 -13.34 8.97
C PHE A 154 36.90 -11.81 8.99
N GLU A 155 38.12 -11.31 8.78
CA GLU A 155 38.35 -9.88 8.59
C GLU A 155 37.91 -9.46 7.20
N ALA A 156 36.92 -8.56 7.16
CA ALA A 156 36.45 -7.95 5.93
C ALA A 156 36.91 -6.49 5.86
N TYR A 157 37.27 -6.07 4.66
CA TYR A 157 37.60 -4.70 4.31
C TYR A 157 36.75 -4.28 3.12
N PHE A 158 36.31 -3.03 3.09
CA PHE A 158 35.43 -2.50 2.04
C PHE A 158 36.05 -1.27 1.40
N CYS A 159 35.86 -1.18 0.09
CA CYS A 159 36.15 0.01 -0.69
C CYS A 159 35.07 1.07 -0.45
N GLN A 160 35.49 2.27 -0.02
CA GLN A 160 34.65 3.45 0.11
C GLN A 160 34.84 4.35 -1.12
N PHE A 161 33.72 4.59 -1.79
CA PHE A 161 33.66 5.39 -3.00
C PHE A 161 33.30 6.83 -2.60
N TRP A 162 34.30 7.70 -2.68
CA TRP A 162 34.13 9.15 -2.53
C TRP A 162 34.23 9.83 -3.90
N ASP A 163 33.80 11.09 -4.00
CA ASP A 163 33.89 11.91 -5.22
C ASP A 163 35.33 12.18 -5.69
N ASN A 164 36.33 11.79 -4.90
CA ASN A 164 37.74 11.90 -5.26
C ASN A 164 38.16 10.87 -6.34
N ASP A 165 39.29 11.15 -6.97
CA ASP A 165 39.92 10.29 -7.98
C ASP A 165 40.32 8.90 -7.47
N ASN A 166 40.37 8.70 -6.14
CA ASN A 166 40.83 7.45 -5.51
C ASN A 166 39.74 6.84 -4.62
N ILE A 167 39.77 5.51 -4.51
CA ILE A 167 38.85 4.71 -3.68
C ILE A 167 39.59 4.32 -2.42
N SER A 168 39.05 4.63 -1.24
CA SER A 168 39.70 4.29 0.03
C SER A 168 39.34 2.88 0.48
N ILE A 169 40.30 2.09 0.94
CA ILE A 169 40.03 0.76 1.53
C ILE A 169 39.97 0.91 3.04
N THR A 170 38.89 0.44 3.65
CA THR A 170 38.62 0.58 5.09
C THR A 170 38.28 -0.74 5.73
N LYS A 171 38.65 -0.92 7.01
CA LYS A 171 38.24 -2.11 7.77
C LYS A 171 36.74 -2.06 8.09
N ALA A 172 36.05 -3.18 7.89
CA ALA A 172 34.62 -3.31 8.16
C ALA A 172 34.24 -2.78 9.55
N GLY A 173 33.20 -1.95 9.61
CA GLY A 173 32.71 -1.36 10.86
C GLY A 173 33.58 -0.22 11.41
N THR A 174 34.60 0.25 10.68
CA THR A 174 35.46 1.36 11.09
C THR A 174 35.64 2.37 9.96
N SER A 175 36.14 3.56 10.30
CA SER A 175 36.57 4.57 9.31
C SER A 175 38.09 4.57 9.10
N ASN A 176 38.79 3.54 9.59
CA ASN A 176 40.24 3.46 9.47
C ASN A 176 40.60 3.04 8.04
N GLN A 177 41.20 3.97 7.31
CA GLN A 177 41.78 3.69 6.01
C GLN A 177 43.04 2.84 6.16
N VAL A 178 43.15 1.78 5.36
CA VAL A 178 44.26 0.82 5.37
C VAL A 178 44.87 0.63 3.97
N GLY A 179 44.34 1.35 2.99
CA GLY A 179 44.76 1.26 1.60
C GLY A 179 43.97 2.18 0.69
N THR A 180 44.36 2.17 -0.58
CA THR A 180 43.76 3.00 -1.64
C THR A 180 43.80 2.26 -2.96
N VAL A 181 42.70 2.32 -3.72
CA VAL A 181 42.70 1.95 -5.14
C VAL A 181 42.74 3.22 -5.99
N TYR A 182 43.75 3.31 -6.83
CA TYR A 182 43.94 4.42 -7.77
C TYR A 182 43.16 4.14 -9.05
N LYS A 183 42.13 4.94 -9.35
CA LYS A 183 41.28 4.76 -10.54
C LYS A 183 42.05 5.02 -11.85
N THR A 184 43.11 5.83 -11.80
CA THR A 184 43.88 6.24 -12.99
C THR A 184 44.63 5.10 -13.66
N ASN A 185 45.03 4.09 -12.90
CA ASN A 185 45.85 2.98 -13.39
C ASN A 185 45.41 1.63 -12.80
N ASN A 186 44.22 1.59 -12.20
CA ASN A 186 43.63 0.39 -11.62
C ASN A 186 44.58 -0.37 -10.69
N THR A 187 45.31 0.38 -9.86
CA THR A 187 46.28 -0.20 -8.93
C THR A 187 45.77 -0.07 -7.51
N MET A 188 45.71 -1.19 -6.80
CA MET A 188 45.46 -1.24 -5.38
C MET A 188 46.79 -1.10 -4.63
N TYR A 189 46.78 -0.28 -3.59
CA TYR A 189 47.86 -0.13 -2.64
C TYR A 189 47.35 -0.41 -1.23
N LEU A 190 48.05 -1.29 -0.50
CA LEU A 190 47.82 -1.58 0.91
C LEU A 190 49.01 -1.11 1.73
N GLU A 191 48.71 -0.44 2.85
CA GLU A 191 49.71 0.11 3.76
C GLU A 191 50.53 -0.99 4.47
N GLU A 192 51.68 -0.62 5.02
CA GLU A 192 52.56 -1.55 5.75
C GLU A 192 51.90 -2.17 6.98
N ASN A 193 51.01 -1.40 7.63
CA ASN A 193 50.23 -1.80 8.81
C ASN A 193 49.08 -2.77 8.49
N PHE A 194 48.78 -3.03 7.21
CA PHE A 194 47.76 -4.00 6.83
C PHE A 194 48.21 -5.41 7.24
N PRO A 195 47.35 -6.20 7.92
CA PRO A 195 47.76 -7.47 8.50
C PRO A 195 48.33 -8.43 7.45
N SER A 196 49.32 -9.22 7.84
CA SER A 196 49.90 -10.23 6.95
C SER A 196 49.00 -11.46 6.87
N GLY A 197 48.89 -12.05 5.69
CA GLY A 197 48.03 -13.21 5.46
C GLY A 197 47.70 -13.41 4.00
N ASN A 198 46.89 -14.43 3.72
CA ASN A 198 46.28 -14.63 2.42
C ASN A 198 44.93 -13.92 2.38
N TYR A 199 44.69 -13.19 1.31
CA TYR A 199 43.50 -12.39 1.10
C TYR A 199 42.96 -12.62 -0.29
N THR A 200 41.65 -12.48 -0.41
CA THR A 200 40.96 -12.42 -1.70
C THR A 200 40.35 -11.04 -1.83
N ILE A 201 40.65 -10.34 -2.92
CA ILE A 201 39.91 -9.15 -3.32
C ILE A 201 38.83 -9.56 -4.32
N PHE A 202 37.59 -9.24 -3.98
CA PHE A 202 36.45 -9.28 -4.88
C PHE A 202 36.14 -7.85 -5.32
N TYR A 203 35.93 -7.63 -6.61
CA TYR A 203 35.46 -6.34 -7.11
C TYR A 203 34.55 -6.49 -8.32
N GLU A 204 33.59 -5.57 -8.38
CA GLU A 204 32.69 -5.37 -9.49
C GLU A 204 33.16 -4.19 -10.31
N TYR A 205 33.14 -4.35 -11.62
CA TYR A 205 33.47 -3.28 -12.54
C TYR A 205 32.54 -3.23 -13.74
N VAL A 206 32.52 -2.06 -14.36
CA VAL A 206 31.82 -1.79 -15.62
C VAL A 206 32.82 -1.20 -16.59
N ASP A 207 32.77 -1.63 -17.85
CA ASP A 207 33.60 -1.05 -18.91
C ASP A 207 33.32 0.46 -19.06
N GLN A 208 34.38 1.27 -19.16
CA GLN A 208 34.25 2.73 -19.21
C GLN A 208 33.32 3.21 -20.34
N SER A 209 33.31 2.53 -21.48
CA SER A 209 32.48 2.86 -22.64
C SER A 209 30.98 2.67 -22.38
N ARG A 210 30.61 1.73 -21.52
CA ARG A 210 29.22 1.41 -21.17
C ARG A 210 28.81 1.99 -19.82
N TYR A 211 29.70 2.73 -19.17
CA TYR A 211 29.46 3.25 -17.82
C TYR A 211 28.29 4.24 -17.77
N GLN A 212 28.11 5.07 -18.80
CA GLN A 212 26.97 6.00 -18.85
C GLN A 212 25.64 5.26 -19.03
N GLU A 213 25.59 4.28 -19.94
CA GLU A 213 24.41 3.41 -20.11
C GLU A 213 24.07 2.71 -18.79
N TRP A 214 25.09 2.17 -18.09
CA TRP A 214 24.90 1.55 -16.79
C TRP A 214 24.32 2.50 -15.73
N ILE A 215 24.78 3.75 -15.64
CA ILE A 215 24.21 4.75 -14.71
C ILE A 215 22.73 4.99 -15.04
N GLU A 216 22.41 5.22 -16.33
CA GLU A 216 21.04 5.50 -16.76
C GLU A 216 20.10 4.33 -16.40
N LEU A 217 20.57 3.10 -16.56
CA LEU A 217 19.82 1.90 -16.18
C LEU A 217 19.70 1.74 -14.66
N GLN A 218 20.78 1.98 -13.91
CA GLN A 218 20.75 1.93 -12.45
C GLN A 218 19.73 2.91 -11.86
N GLU A 219 19.70 4.14 -12.40
CA GLU A 219 18.74 5.15 -11.98
C GLU A 219 17.31 4.73 -12.31
N SER A 220 17.09 4.06 -13.46
CA SER A 220 15.75 3.59 -13.86
C SER A 220 15.17 2.54 -12.91
N GLU A 221 15.99 1.65 -12.33
CA GLU A 221 15.56 0.64 -11.34
C GLU A 221 15.00 1.32 -10.07
N SER A 222 15.65 2.40 -9.62
CA SER A 222 15.25 3.13 -8.41
C SER A 222 13.88 3.82 -8.54
N VAL A 223 13.50 4.23 -9.75
CA VAL A 223 12.20 4.88 -10.01
C VAL A 223 11.02 3.94 -9.76
N GLY A 224 11.18 2.64 -10.03
CA GLY A 224 10.14 1.64 -9.80
C GLY A 224 9.76 1.47 -8.33
N VAL A 225 10.75 1.50 -7.44
CA VAL A 225 10.55 1.35 -5.98
C VAL A 225 9.91 2.60 -5.38
N ASP A 226 10.32 3.79 -5.84
CA ASP A 226 9.78 5.06 -5.36
C ASP A 226 8.32 5.29 -5.78
N MET A 227 7.93 4.85 -6.98
CA MET A 227 6.53 4.92 -7.43
C MET A 227 5.61 4.06 -6.57
N MET A 228 6.07 2.88 -6.12
CA MET A 228 5.27 2.02 -5.25
C MET A 228 5.04 2.64 -3.87
N GLY A 229 6.06 3.30 -3.31
CA GLY A 229 5.94 4.07 -2.07
C GLY A 229 4.91 5.21 -2.19
N PHE A 230 4.97 5.96 -3.29
CA PHE A 230 4.02 7.04 -3.58
C PHE A 230 2.57 6.53 -3.71
N VAL A 231 2.34 5.47 -4.49
CA VAL A 231 1.01 4.89 -4.71
C VAL A 231 0.43 4.32 -3.42
N CYS A 232 1.22 3.67 -2.57
CA CYS A 232 0.77 3.18 -1.26
C CYS A 232 0.25 4.31 -0.36
N CYS A 233 0.99 5.42 -0.27
CA CYS A 233 0.57 6.59 0.50
C CYS A 233 -0.67 7.25 -0.09
N PHE A 234 -0.74 7.38 -1.41
CA PHE A 234 -1.90 7.95 -2.10
C PHE A 234 -3.16 7.09 -1.92
N LEU A 235 -3.01 5.76 -1.94
CA LEU A 235 -4.11 4.83 -1.68
C LEU A 235 -4.63 4.91 -0.26
N LEU A 236 -3.76 5.14 0.73
CA LEU A 236 -4.20 5.39 2.11
C LEU A 236 -5.09 6.63 2.17
N VAL A 237 -4.71 7.71 1.50
CA VAL A 237 -5.52 8.94 1.41
C VAL A 237 -6.85 8.67 0.70
N ILE A 238 -6.85 7.95 -0.43
CA ILE A 238 -8.07 7.58 -1.15
C ILE A 238 -9.02 6.77 -0.26
N ASN A 239 -8.50 5.78 0.47
CA ASN A 239 -9.33 4.94 1.32
C ASN A 239 -9.96 5.73 2.47
N ILE A 240 -9.20 6.63 3.11
CA ILE A 240 -9.71 7.47 4.20
C ILE A 240 -10.75 8.46 3.67
N LEU A 241 -10.40 9.25 2.65
CA LEU A 241 -11.31 10.27 2.09
C LEU A 241 -12.53 9.62 1.44
N GLY A 242 -12.34 8.54 0.70
CA GLY A 242 -13.39 7.74 0.08
C GLY A 242 -14.37 7.19 1.12
N SER A 243 -13.86 6.68 2.24
CA SER A 243 -14.69 6.23 3.37
C SER A 243 -15.52 7.38 3.94
N ILE A 244 -14.89 8.51 4.29
CA ILE A 244 -15.56 9.68 4.88
C ILE A 244 -16.66 10.20 3.94
N ILE A 245 -16.34 10.46 2.68
CA ILE A 245 -17.29 10.99 1.68
C ILE A 245 -18.47 10.03 1.50
N SER A 246 -18.21 8.72 1.50
CA SER A 246 -19.25 7.71 1.34
C SER A 246 -20.24 7.72 2.51
N PHE A 247 -19.76 7.84 3.75
CA PHE A 247 -20.65 7.92 4.92
C PHE A 247 -21.41 9.25 4.98
N VAL A 248 -20.76 10.37 4.67
CA VAL A 248 -21.39 11.70 4.68
C VAL A 248 -22.49 11.82 3.61
N THR A 249 -22.32 11.18 2.45
CA THR A 249 -23.31 11.19 1.36
C THR A 249 -24.42 10.14 1.53
N GLY A 250 -24.45 9.40 2.65
CA GLY A 250 -25.42 8.33 2.91
C GLY A 250 -25.15 7.03 2.13
N ARG A 251 -24.04 6.95 1.39
CA ARG A 251 -23.61 5.78 0.61
C ARG A 251 -22.75 4.84 1.47
N LYS A 252 -23.32 4.36 2.58
CA LYS A 252 -22.63 3.49 3.54
C LYS A 252 -21.95 2.27 2.89
N ASP A 253 -22.58 1.69 1.87
CA ASP A 253 -22.08 0.49 1.19
C ASP A 253 -20.76 0.75 0.44
N MET A 254 -20.60 1.96 -0.12
CA MET A 254 -19.35 2.41 -0.76
C MET A 254 -18.24 2.62 0.27
N GLY A 255 -18.57 3.16 1.46
CA GLY A 255 -17.63 3.33 2.55
C GLY A 255 -17.12 1.99 3.08
N ILE A 256 -18.00 1.00 3.21
CA ILE A 256 -17.63 -0.39 3.54
C ILE A 256 -16.69 -0.97 2.48
N GLY A 257 -16.91 -0.65 1.19
CA GLY A 257 -16.01 -1.03 0.10
C GLY A 257 -14.59 -0.50 0.28
N PHE A 258 -14.42 0.79 0.59
CA PHE A 258 -13.10 1.39 0.87
C PHE A 258 -12.42 0.83 2.11
N LEU A 259 -13.19 0.53 3.17
CA LEU A 259 -12.62 -0.10 4.38
C LEU A 259 -12.13 -1.53 4.10
N LEU A 260 -12.89 -2.30 3.31
CA LEU A 260 -12.49 -3.66 2.96
C LEU A 260 -11.31 -3.69 2.00
N SER A 261 -11.23 -2.75 1.05
CA SER A 261 -10.08 -2.66 0.16
C SER A 261 -8.82 -2.23 0.89
N PHE A 262 -8.89 -1.41 1.94
CA PHE A 262 -7.72 -1.09 2.78
C PHE A 262 -7.05 -2.34 3.37
N ILE A 263 -7.84 -3.36 3.74
CA ILE A 263 -7.33 -4.64 4.26
C ILE A 263 -6.90 -5.56 3.12
N ALA A 264 -7.66 -5.59 2.02
CA ALA A 264 -7.41 -6.51 0.92
C ALA A 264 -6.22 -6.11 0.04
N VAL A 265 -6.00 -4.80 -0.15
CA VAL A 265 -4.97 -4.26 -1.05
C VAL A 265 -3.55 -4.75 -0.69
N PRO A 266 -3.08 -4.70 0.57
CA PRO A 266 -1.75 -5.21 0.92
C PRO A 266 -1.58 -6.71 0.60
N ILE A 267 -2.64 -7.50 0.79
CA ILE A 267 -2.61 -8.95 0.52
C ILE A 267 -2.55 -9.19 -1.00
N ILE A 268 -3.36 -8.48 -1.77
CA ILE A 268 -3.39 -8.59 -3.24
C ILE A 268 -2.05 -8.11 -3.82
N ALA A 269 -1.51 -6.99 -3.32
CA ALA A 269 -0.23 -6.46 -3.76
C ALA A 269 0.91 -7.43 -3.43
N GLY A 270 0.96 -7.98 -2.22
CA GLY A 270 2.01 -8.93 -1.81
C GLY A 270 1.97 -10.26 -2.59
N LEU A 271 0.78 -10.82 -2.84
CA LEU A 271 0.63 -12.00 -3.69
C LEU A 271 0.94 -11.70 -5.16
N GLY A 272 0.52 -10.53 -5.64
CA GLY A 272 0.82 -10.05 -6.99
C GLY A 272 2.32 -9.92 -7.21
N SER A 273 3.05 -9.25 -6.31
CA SER A 273 4.50 -9.08 -6.43
C SER A 273 5.24 -10.43 -6.49
N ILE A 274 4.81 -11.44 -5.72
CA ILE A 274 5.44 -12.77 -5.76
C ILE A 274 5.20 -13.45 -7.12
N ALA A 275 4.02 -13.29 -7.71
CA ALA A 275 3.68 -13.89 -8.99
C ALA A 275 4.34 -13.18 -10.19
N PHE A 276 4.69 -11.89 -10.07
CA PHE A 276 5.37 -11.12 -11.12
C PHE A 276 6.90 -11.12 -11.00
N LEU A 277 7.46 -11.49 -9.83
CA LEU A 277 8.91 -11.62 -9.60
C LEU A 277 9.46 -13.03 -9.90
N TRP A 278 8.68 -13.89 -10.57
CA TRP A 278 9.06 -15.27 -10.93
C TRP A 278 8.86 -15.53 -12.42
#